data_AF-I4ITN6-F1
#
_entry.id   AF-I4ITN6-F1
#
_cell.length_a   1.000
_cell.length_b   1.000
_cell.length_c   1.000
_cell.angle_alpha   90.00
_cell.angle_beta   90.00
_cell.angle_gamma   90.00
#
_symmetry.space_group_name_H-M   'P 1'
#
loop_
_entity.id
_entity.type
_entity.pdbx_description
1 polymer ?
#
loop_
_entity_poly.entity_id
_entity_poly.type
_entity_poly.pdbx_seq_one_letter_code
_entity_poly.pdbx_strand_id
1 'polypeptide(L)'
;MSGINREIFLDAKHISKHLPNTPQSRRLLLRGRAIHVFKDEDTMLRVIQAIMERGEYTGNVRNYERYGLFFAEAIGCRISPDGLKSSLFYGEVKINANNQYHAIPRTRPSEG
;
A
#
# COMPACT_ATOMS: atom_id res chain seq x y z
N MET A 1 0.02 -19.57 -10.55
CA MET A 1 -0.11 -18.22 -9.99
C MET A 1 1.29 -17.68 -9.73
N SER A 2 1.63 -16.49 -10.24
CA SER A 2 2.91 -15.81 -9.96
C SER A 2 2.88 -14.98 -8.67
N GLY A 3 1.70 -14.85 -8.04
CA GLY A 3 1.52 -14.12 -6.80
C GLY A 3 2.08 -14.82 -5.57
N ILE A 4 1.49 -14.55 -4.41
CA ILE A 4 2.00 -14.99 -3.11
C ILE A 4 1.49 -16.41 -2.82
N ASN A 5 2.35 -17.40 -3.04
CA ASN A 5 2.01 -18.82 -2.85
C ASN A 5 2.34 -19.32 -1.42
N ARG A 6 2.03 -18.53 -0.40
CA ARG A 6 2.16 -18.91 1.02
C ARG A 6 1.13 -18.19 1.87
N GLU A 7 0.85 -18.74 3.06
CA GLU A 7 -0.04 -18.10 4.01
C GLU A 7 0.57 -16.80 4.58
N ILE A 8 -0.23 -15.74 4.60
CA ILE A 8 0.12 -14.42 5.13
C ILE A 8 -1.05 -13.80 5.87
N PHE A 9 -0.76 -12.98 6.88
CA PHE A 9 -1.75 -12.43 7.82
C PHE A 9 -1.78 -10.91 7.77
N LEU A 10 -2.97 -10.31 7.76
CA LEU A 10 -3.11 -8.86 7.67
C LEU A 10 -2.61 -8.18 8.96
N ASP A 11 -1.67 -7.25 8.81
CA ASP A 11 -1.21 -6.38 9.89
C ASP A 11 -2.14 -5.16 10.02
N ALA A 12 -3.25 -5.34 10.74
CA ALA A 12 -4.33 -4.37 10.84
C ALA A 12 -3.89 -2.99 11.37
N LYS A 13 -2.78 -2.92 12.12
CA LYS A 13 -2.22 -1.66 12.66
C LYS A 13 -1.86 -0.66 11.56
N HIS A 14 -1.71 -1.13 10.32
CA HIS A 14 -1.26 -0.36 9.18
C HIS A 14 -2.38 0.05 8.22
N ILE A 15 -3.61 -0.41 8.44
CA ILE A 15 -4.76 -0.06 7.60
C ILE A 15 -5.06 1.43 7.71
N SER A 16 -5.26 1.92 8.94
CA SER A 16 -5.74 3.29 9.15
C SER A 16 -4.80 4.37 8.59
N LYS A 17 -3.48 4.15 8.57
CA LYS A 17 -2.53 5.11 7.95
C LYS A 17 -2.65 5.21 6.42
N HIS A 18 -3.27 4.22 5.77
CA HIS A 18 -3.44 4.14 4.31
C HIS A 18 -4.89 4.30 3.86
N LEU A 19 -5.78 4.67 4.77
CA LEU A 19 -7.14 5.09 4.46
C LEU A 19 -7.30 6.61 4.64
N PRO A 20 -8.14 7.24 3.81
CA PRO A 20 -8.40 8.67 3.94
C PRO A 20 -9.12 8.96 5.26
N ASN A 21 -8.96 10.19 5.76
CA ASN A 21 -9.75 10.74 6.87
C ASN A 21 -9.65 10.04 8.24
N THR A 22 -8.77 9.05 8.43
CA THR A 22 -8.54 8.44 9.74
C THR A 22 -7.73 9.35 10.68
N PRO A 23 -7.85 9.20 12.00
CA PRO A 23 -7.03 9.96 12.95
C PRO A 23 -5.52 9.80 12.71
N GLN A 24 -5.09 8.61 12.26
CA GLN A 24 -3.67 8.32 11.99
C GLN A 24 -3.17 9.02 10.72
N SER A 25 -3.93 8.98 9.62
CA SER A 25 -3.52 9.63 8.38
C SER A 25 -3.54 11.16 8.51
N ARG A 26 -4.54 11.72 9.22
CA ARG A 26 -4.56 13.15 9.59
C ARG A 26 -3.37 13.56 10.46
N ARG A 27 -3.03 12.76 11.48
CA ARG A 27 -1.88 13.05 12.35
C ARG A 27 -0.56 13.09 11.59
N LEU A 28 -0.40 12.27 10.55
CA LEU A 28 0.80 12.31 9.70
C LEU A 28 0.89 13.61 8.89
N LEU A 29 -0.22 14.07 8.30
CA LEU A 29 -0.29 15.35 7.61
C LEU A 29 0.04 16.52 8.55
N LEU A 30 -0.54 16.54 9.76
CA LEU A 30 -0.27 17.56 10.78
C LEU A 30 1.20 17.59 11.23
N ARG A 31 1.94 16.50 11.05
CA ARG A 31 3.39 16.41 11.31
C ARG A 31 4.24 16.80 10.10
N GLY A 32 3.66 17.42 9.08
CA GLY A 32 4.37 17.81 7.87
C GLY A 32 4.78 16.64 6.97
N ARG A 33 4.13 15.48 7.10
CA ARG A 33 4.45 14.29 6.28
C ARG A 33 3.41 14.08 5.20
N ALA A 34 3.87 13.86 3.98
CA ALA A 34 3.00 13.35 2.93
C ALA A 34 2.51 11.93 3.27
N ILE A 35 1.26 11.63 2.92
CA ILE A 35 0.64 10.33 3.13
C ILE A 35 0.28 9.70 1.79
N HIS A 36 0.25 8.37 1.78
CA HIS A 36 -0.24 7.59 0.65
C HIS A 36 -1.48 6.85 1.12
N VAL A 37 -2.62 7.13 0.49
CA VAL A 37 -3.91 6.56 0.89
C VAL A 37 -4.62 5.95 -0.31
N PHE A 38 -5.33 4.85 -0.07
CA PHE A 38 -6.26 4.29 -1.05
C PHE A 38 -7.48 5.21 -1.21
N LYS A 39 -8.26 5.01 -2.27
CA LYS A 39 -9.56 5.69 -2.44
C LYS A 39 -10.47 5.41 -1.24
N ASP A 40 -10.56 4.15 -0.87
CA ASP A 40 -11.41 3.59 0.17
C ASP A 40 -10.89 2.19 0.56
N GLU A 41 -11.55 1.57 1.53
CA GLU A 41 -11.23 0.22 2.01
C GLU A 41 -11.50 -0.85 0.94
N ASP A 42 -12.60 -0.73 0.19
CA ASP A 42 -12.93 -1.69 -0.89
C ASP A 42 -11.85 -1.71 -1.98
N THR A 43 -11.29 -0.56 -2.33
CA THR A 43 -10.17 -0.46 -3.26
C THR A 43 -8.90 -1.07 -2.69
N MET A 44 -8.61 -0.87 -1.40
CA MET A 44 -7.49 -1.54 -0.73
C MET A 44 -7.64 -3.05 -0.79
N LEU A 45 -8.82 -3.59 -0.47
CA LEU A 45 -9.09 -5.04 -0.48
C LEU A 45 -8.95 -5.64 -1.89
N ARG A 46 -9.51 -4.98 -2.91
CA ARG A 46 -9.35 -5.40 -4.32
C ARG A 46 -7.89 -5.40 -4.75
N VAL A 47 -7.12 -4.39 -4.36
CA VAL A 47 -5.68 -4.32 -4.65
C VAL A 47 -4.92 -5.45 -3.97
N ILE A 48 -5.20 -5.72 -2.69
CA ILE A 48 -4.61 -6.83 -1.93
C ILE A 48 -4.88 -8.16 -2.64
N GLN A 49 -6.14 -8.45 -2.97
CA GLN A 49 -6.52 -9.68 -3.63
C GLN A 49 -5.79 -9.85 -4.98
N ALA A 50 -5.77 -8.80 -5.81
CA ALA A 50 -5.07 -8.85 -7.09
C ALA A 50 -3.56 -9.13 -6.94
N ILE A 51 -2.91 -8.54 -5.93
CA ILE A 51 -1.47 -8.76 -5.68
C ILE A 51 -1.22 -10.16 -5.11
N MET A 52 -2.11 -10.67 -4.26
CA MET A 52 -2.01 -12.06 -3.77
C MET A 52 -2.11 -13.07 -4.92
N GLU A 53 -3.02 -12.85 -5.87
CA GLU A 53 -3.25 -13.77 -6.99
C GLU A 53 -2.15 -13.71 -8.06
N ARG A 54 -1.71 -12.49 -8.43
CA ARG A 54 -0.84 -12.26 -9.60
C ARG A 54 0.21 -11.17 -9.45
N GLY A 55 0.44 -10.66 -8.24
CA GLY A 55 1.45 -9.64 -8.00
C GLY A 55 2.86 -10.13 -8.31
N GLU A 56 3.72 -9.24 -8.77
CA GLU A 56 5.11 -9.56 -9.11
C GLU A 56 6.01 -9.29 -7.91
N TYR A 57 6.92 -10.22 -7.60
CA TYR A 57 7.95 -9.99 -6.58
C TYR A 57 8.90 -8.88 -7.04
N THR A 58 8.97 -7.79 -6.30
CA THR A 58 9.80 -6.62 -6.62
C THR A 58 11.00 -6.47 -5.70
N GLY A 59 11.39 -7.54 -4.99
CA GLY A 59 12.56 -7.57 -4.12
C GLY A 59 12.28 -7.44 -2.63
N ASN A 60 13.36 -7.40 -1.85
CA ASN A 60 13.34 -7.21 -0.42
C ASN A 60 13.93 -5.84 -0.08
N VAL A 61 13.16 -4.98 0.61
CA VAL A 61 13.62 -3.64 1.02
C VAL A 61 13.28 -3.40 2.48
N ARG A 62 14.32 -3.17 3.27
CA ARG A 62 14.27 -2.93 4.72
C ARG A 62 13.63 -4.08 5.49
N ASN A 63 13.98 -5.32 5.16
CA ASN A 63 13.45 -6.56 5.75
C ASN A 63 11.96 -6.81 5.46
N TYR A 64 11.48 -6.31 4.32
CA TYR A 64 10.15 -6.63 3.80
C TYR A 64 10.28 -7.14 2.38
N GLU A 65 9.79 -8.35 2.13
CA GLU A 65 9.48 -8.77 0.77
C GLU A 65 8.36 -7.90 0.21
N ARG A 66 8.41 -7.65 -1.09
CA ARG A 66 7.45 -6.79 -1.77
C ARG A 66 6.90 -7.46 -3.00
N TYR A 67 5.60 -7.35 -3.13
CA TYR A 67 4.85 -7.77 -4.30
C TYR A 67 4.04 -6.58 -4.76
N GLY A 68 3.97 -6.33 -6.05
CA GLY A 68 3.17 -5.21 -6.53
C GLY A 68 2.65 -5.38 -7.94
N LEU A 69 1.80 -4.43 -8.31
CA LEU A 69 1.03 -4.45 -9.54
C LEU A 69 0.64 -3.03 -9.95
N PHE A 70 0.71 -2.73 -11.24
CA PHE A 70 0.08 -1.55 -11.82
C PHE A 70 -1.40 -1.79 -12.12
N PHE A 71 -2.21 -0.76 -11.90
CA PHE A 71 -3.64 -0.74 -12.18
C PHE A 71 -3.95 0.32 -13.23
N ALA A 72 -4.91 0.02 -14.13
CA ALA A 72 -5.31 0.94 -15.19
C ALA A 72 -6.01 2.21 -14.66
N GLU A 73 -6.66 2.09 -13.50
CA GLU A 73 -7.29 3.21 -12.80
C GLU A 73 -6.50 3.59 -11.55
N ALA A 74 -6.61 4.85 -11.15
CA ALA A 74 -6.03 5.29 -9.89
C ALA A 74 -6.64 4.49 -8.73
N ILE A 75 -5.80 3.92 -7.88
CA ILE A 75 -6.21 3.14 -6.69
C ILE A 75 -6.17 3.98 -5.41
N GLY A 76 -5.59 5.18 -5.50
CA GLY A 76 -5.41 6.07 -4.37
C GLY A 76 -4.76 7.39 -4.75
N CYS A 77 -4.35 8.14 -3.74
CA CYS A 77 -3.61 9.38 -3.94
C CYS A 77 -2.50 9.55 -2.88
N ARG A 78 -1.45 10.26 -3.27
CA ARG A 78 -0.50 10.86 -2.34
C ARG A 78 -1.01 12.25 -2.00
N ILE A 79 -1.11 12.55 -0.71
CA ILE A 79 -1.52 13.86 -0.20
C ILE A 79 -0.31 14.50 0.48
N SER A 80 0.14 15.65 0.00
CA SER A 80 1.20 16.43 0.65
C SER A 80 0.67 17.28 1.82
N PRO A 81 1.54 17.79 2.70
CA PRO A 81 1.13 18.59 3.85
C PRO A 81 0.36 19.87 3.49
N ASP A 82 0.59 20.43 2.30
CA ASP A 82 -0.12 21.57 1.73
C ASP A 82 -1.48 21.21 1.11
N GLY A 83 -1.85 19.92 1.12
CA GLY A 83 -3.11 19.41 0.60
C GLY A 83 -3.11 19.04 -0.88
N LEU A 84 -2.01 19.23 -1.62
CA LEU A 84 -1.94 18.80 -3.02
C LEU A 84 -2.07 17.27 -3.13
N LYS A 85 -2.78 16.82 -4.16
CA LYS A 85 -3.06 15.40 -4.41
C LYS A 85 -2.42 14.94 -5.72
N SER A 86 -1.79 13.78 -5.69
CA SER A 86 -1.27 13.10 -6.88
C SER A 86 -1.83 11.68 -6.96
N SER A 87 -2.41 11.29 -8.09
CA SER A 87 -2.98 9.97 -8.30
C SER A 87 -1.92 8.86 -8.21
N LEU A 88 -2.29 7.74 -7.59
CA LEU A 88 -1.46 6.56 -7.43
C LEU A 88 -2.07 5.38 -8.17
N PHE A 89 -1.26 4.71 -8.99
CA PHE A 89 -1.68 3.61 -9.86
C PHE A 89 -0.96 2.29 -9.53
N TYR A 90 0.01 2.30 -8.63
CA TYR A 90 0.77 1.13 -8.25
C TYR A 90 0.40 0.66 -6.84
N GLY A 91 -0.04 -0.59 -6.70
CA GLY A 91 -0.27 -1.22 -5.41
C GLY A 91 0.95 -2.02 -4.98
N GLU A 92 1.30 -1.98 -3.70
CA GLU A 92 2.38 -2.77 -3.14
C GLU A 92 1.94 -3.46 -1.85
N VAL A 93 2.07 -4.78 -1.78
CA VAL A 93 1.97 -5.57 -0.54
C VAL A 93 3.38 -5.76 0.00
N LYS A 94 3.56 -5.37 1.26
CA LYS A 94 4.79 -5.62 2.02
C LYS A 94 4.57 -6.76 2.99
N ILE A 95 5.46 -7.74 3.01
CA ILE A 95 5.39 -8.89 3.91
C ILE A 95 6.64 -8.90 4.80
N ASN A 96 6.46 -8.98 6.11
CA ASN A 96 7.57 -9.08 7.07
C ASN A 96 7.99 -10.55 7.32
N ALA A 97 9.04 -10.75 8.11
CA ALA A 97 9.55 -12.07 8.47
C ALA A 97 8.53 -12.98 9.20
N ASN A 98 7.48 -12.40 9.79
CA ASN A 98 6.41 -13.13 10.48
C ASN A 98 5.21 -13.40 9.57
N ASN A 99 5.37 -13.31 8.25
CA ASN A 99 4.30 -13.41 7.26
C ASN A 99 3.16 -12.41 7.46
N GLN A 100 3.39 -11.31 8.18
CA GLN A 100 2.39 -10.26 8.32
C GLN A 100 2.54 -9.28 7.17
N TYR A 101 1.41 -8.90 6.58
CA TYR A 101 1.39 -8.04 5.41
C TYR A 101 0.56 -6.77 5.61
N HIS A 102 0.90 -5.73 4.85
CA HIS A 102 -0.01 -4.61 4.64
C HIS A 102 0.19 -4.03 3.25
N ALA A 103 -0.88 -3.48 2.68
CA ALA A 103 -0.86 -2.85 1.37
C ALA A 103 -0.64 -1.34 1.45
N ILE A 104 0.01 -0.79 0.43
CA ILE A 104 0.29 0.63 0.28
C ILE A 104 0.08 1.01 -1.20
N PRO A 105 -0.66 2.09 -1.51
CA PRO A 105 -0.67 2.64 -2.85
C PRO A 105 0.58 3.52 -3.04
N ARG A 106 1.19 3.48 -4.22
CA ARG A 106 2.39 4.26 -4.55
C ARG A 106 2.37 4.74 -6.00
N THR A 107 3.34 5.59 -6.31
CA THR A 107 3.60 6.08 -7.67
C THR A 107 4.35 5.03 -8.49
N ARG A 108 5.24 4.27 -7.86
CA ARG A 108 6.10 3.25 -8.46
C ARG A 108 6.56 2.23 -7.40
N PRO A 109 7.15 1.09 -7.79
CA PRO A 109 7.76 0.15 -6.85
C PRO A 109 8.72 0.83 -5.88
N SER A 110 8.77 0.36 -4.64
CA SER A 110 9.73 0.86 -3.65
C SER A 110 11.14 0.37 -4.01
N GLU A 111 12.02 1.30 -4.35
CA GLU A 111 13.46 1.02 -4.44
C GLU A 111 14.10 1.07 -3.03
N GLY A 112 15.14 0.27 -2.86
CA GLY A 112 15.94 0.16 -1.63
C GLY A 112 16.89 1.32 -1.45
#